data_AF-A0A6A3WYR2-F1
#
_entry.id   AF-A0A6A3WYR2-F1
#
_cell.length_a   1.000
_cell.length_b   1.000
_cell.length_c   1.000
_cell.angle_alpha   90.00
_cell.angle_beta   90.00
_cell.angle_gamma   90.00
#
_symmetry.space_group_name_H-M   'P 1'
#
loop_
_entity.id
_entity.type
_entity.pdbx_description
1 polymer ?
#
loop_
_entity_poly.entity_id
_entity_poly.type
_entity_poly.pdbx_seq_one_letter_code
_entity_poly.pdbx_strand_id
1 'polypeptide(L)'
;MGEMQLNYLLVGNDAYPSGVLVDPSSNVEALATAIKKASELSAVELCQIQLFLAKQVSGDWIRVDAAEVDALMAGDENSIASMVCRLLLQVTH
;
A
#
# COMPACT_ATOMS: atom_id res chain seq x y z
N MET A 1 24.14 -1.35 -4.52
CA MET A 1 22.71 -1.24 -4.88
C MET A 1 22.03 -0.70 -3.63
N GLY A 2 21.24 0.37 -3.75
CA GLY A 2 20.61 1.03 -2.60
C GLY A 2 19.20 0.51 -2.42
N GLU A 3 18.87 0.03 -1.23
CA GLU A 3 17.50 -0.31 -0.84
C GLU A 3 16.67 0.99 -0.75
N MET A 4 15.41 0.91 -1.16
CA MET A 4 14.44 1.99 -1.06
C MET A 4 13.43 1.64 0.04
N GLN A 5 13.17 2.60 0.94
CA GLN A 5 12.08 2.47 1.91
C GLN A 5 10.77 2.93 1.29
N LEU A 6 9.76 2.05 1.29
CA LEU A 6 8.39 2.37 0.91
C LEU A 6 7.48 2.24 2.12
N ASN A 7 6.59 3.20 2.31
CA ASN A 7 5.55 3.11 3.33
C ASN A 7 4.32 2.44 2.75
N TYR A 8 3.71 1.55 3.52
CA TYR A 8 2.45 0.89 3.21
C TYR A 8 1.49 1.03 4.40
N LEU A 9 0.20 0.90 4.13
CA LEU A 9 -0.86 0.78 5.12
C LEU A 9 -1.83 -0.31 4.67
N LEU A 10 -2.52 -0.93 5.63
CA LEU A 10 -3.58 -1.88 5.34
C LEU A 10 -4.92 -1.16 5.45
N VAL A 11 -5.69 -1.17 4.37
CA VAL A 11 -7.01 -0.52 4.33
C VAL A 11 -7.98 -1.28 5.23
N GLY A 12 -8.75 -0.57 6.05
CA GLY A 12 -9.65 -1.18 7.02
C GLY A 12 -8.95 -1.85 8.20
N ASN A 13 -7.66 -1.56 8.40
CA ASN A 13 -6.91 -1.96 9.57
C ASN A 13 -6.51 -0.71 10.36
N ASP A 14 -6.72 -0.72 11.66
CA ASP A 14 -6.38 0.39 12.58
C ASP A 14 -4.86 0.51 12.82
N ALA A 15 -4.05 -0.30 12.13
CA ALA A 15 -2.61 -0.30 12.25
C ALA A 15 -1.99 0.90 11.52
N TYR A 16 -1.11 1.61 12.24
CA TYR A 16 -0.37 2.75 11.71
C TYR A 16 0.48 2.36 10.48
N PRO A 17 0.64 3.25 9.49
CA PRO A 17 1.47 2.98 8.31
C PRO A 17 2.89 2.54 8.68
N SER A 18 3.38 1.52 7.98
CA SER A 18 4.65 0.87 8.24
C SER A 18 5.56 0.90 7.02
N GLY A 19 6.87 0.89 7.25
CA GLY A 19 7.88 0.91 6.20
C GLY A 19 8.37 -0.49 5.84
N VAL A 20 8.62 -0.73 4.56
CA VAL A 20 9.31 -1.91 4.05
C VAL A 20 10.50 -1.48 3.18
N LEU A 21 11.62 -2.19 3.32
CA LEU A 21 12.79 -2.01 2.46
C LEU A 21 12.65 -2.92 1.24
N VAL A 22 12.79 -2.35 0.05
CA VAL A 22 12.74 -3.09 -1.21
C VAL A 22 13.85 -2.62 -2.16
N ASP A 23 14.29 -3.51 -3.03
CA ASP A 23 15.18 -3.13 -4.12
C ASP A 23 14.35 -2.39 -5.20
N PRO A 24 14.77 -1.20 -5.65
CA PRO A 24 14.02 -0.39 -6.62
C PRO A 24 13.88 -1.04 -8.01
N SER A 25 14.69 -2.06 -8.33
CA SER A 25 14.58 -2.87 -9.54
C SER A 25 13.64 -4.08 -9.40
N SER A 26 13.12 -4.33 -8.19
CA SER A 26 12.18 -5.42 -7.93
C SER A 26 10.83 -5.17 -8.60
N ASN A 27 10.18 -6.26 -8.99
CA ASN A 27 8.83 -6.23 -9.54
C ASN A 27 7.76 -6.05 -8.43
N VAL A 28 6.52 -5.82 -8.86
CA VAL A 28 5.38 -5.61 -7.95
C VAL A 28 5.10 -6.86 -7.08
N GLU A 29 5.35 -8.06 -7.60
CA GLU A 29 5.17 -9.31 -6.85
C GLU A 29 6.14 -9.43 -5.66
N ALA A 30 7.41 -9.06 -5.87
CA ALA A 30 8.41 -9.00 -4.82
C ALA A 30 8.06 -7.94 -3.77
N LEU A 31 7.50 -6.79 -4.18
CA LEU A 31 6.98 -5.78 -3.26
C LEU A 31 5.80 -6.31 -2.43
N ALA A 32 4.82 -6.96 -3.06
CA ALA A 32 3.69 -7.57 -2.38
C ALA A 32 4.16 -8.65 -1.39
N THR A 33 5.16 -9.44 -1.78
CA THR A 33 5.77 -10.46 -0.92
C THR A 33 6.50 -9.83 0.27
N ALA A 34 7.22 -8.72 0.06
CA ALA A 34 7.92 -8.01 1.13
C ALA A 34 6.93 -7.41 2.13
N ILE A 35 5.86 -6.75 1.65
CA ILE A 35 4.78 -6.22 2.49
C ILE A 35 4.10 -7.35 3.26
N LYS A 36 3.76 -8.46 2.58
CA LYS A 36 3.16 -9.64 3.22
C LYS A 36 4.03 -10.18 4.36
N LYS A 37 5.35 -10.28 4.16
CA LYS A 37 6.30 -10.72 5.20
C LYS A 37 6.41 -9.74 6.38
N ALA A 38 6.28 -8.44 6.11
CA ALA A 38 6.37 -7.38 7.12
C ALA A 38 5.05 -7.12 7.86
N SER A 39 3.93 -7.65 7.35
CA SER A 39 2.58 -7.41 7.87
C SER A 39 1.94 -8.68 8.45
N GLU A 40 0.76 -8.53 9.03
CA GLU A 40 -0.01 -9.63 9.62
C GLU A 40 -0.70 -10.52 8.57
N LEU A 41 -0.52 -10.25 7.28
CA LEU A 41 -1.15 -10.95 6.15
C LEU A 41 -0.51 -12.32 5.82
N SER A 42 0.18 -12.94 6.78
CA SER A 42 0.92 -14.20 6.56
C SER A 42 0.04 -15.33 5.99
N ALA A 43 -1.24 -15.39 6.40
CA ALA A 43 -2.22 -16.38 5.97
C ALA A 43 -2.92 -16.05 4.63
N VAL A 44 -2.79 -14.82 4.11
CA VAL A 44 -3.45 -14.38 2.88
C VAL A 44 -2.62 -14.79 1.66
N GLU A 45 -3.23 -15.39 0.66
CA GLU A 45 -2.50 -15.73 -0.57
C GLU A 45 -2.05 -14.47 -1.31
N LEU A 46 -0.88 -14.53 -1.97
CA LEU A 46 -0.32 -13.35 -2.63
C LEU A 46 -1.26 -12.82 -3.74
N CYS A 47 -1.97 -13.72 -4.43
CA CYS A 47 -2.96 -13.39 -5.46
C CYS A 47 -4.19 -12.64 -4.93
N GLN A 48 -4.42 -12.67 -3.61
CA GLN A 48 -5.52 -11.95 -2.95
C GLN A 48 -5.07 -10.56 -2.47
N ILE A 49 -3.77 -10.26 -2.52
CA ILE A 49 -3.22 -8.95 -2.14
C ILE A 49 -3.25 -8.04 -3.36
N GLN A 50 -3.98 -6.94 -3.25
CA GLN A 50 -3.98 -5.87 -4.25
C GLN A 50 -3.21 -4.68 -3.73
N LEU A 51 -2.25 -4.20 -4.52
CA LEU A 51 -1.46 -3.02 -4.20
C LEU A 51 -1.97 -1.83 -4.99
N PHE A 52 -2.14 -0.72 -4.28
CA PHE A 52 -2.59 0.54 -4.87
C PHE A 52 -1.65 1.67 -4.47
N LEU A 53 -1.56 2.67 -5.33
CA LEU A 53 -0.81 3.89 -5.01
C LEU A 53 -1.66 4.84 -4.16
N ALA A 54 -1.21 5.10 -2.94
CA ALA A 54 -1.81 6.07 -2.03
C ALA A 54 -1.46 7.51 -2.45
N LYS A 55 -2.13 8.01 -3.50
CA LYS A 55 -1.93 9.36 -4.05
C LYS A 55 -3.20 10.21 -3.92
N GLN A 56 -2.98 11.50 -3.66
CA GLN A 56 -4.02 12.51 -3.73
C GLN A 56 -4.47 12.73 -5.18
N VAL A 57 -5.62 13.39 -5.35
CA VAL A 57 -6.16 13.75 -6.68
C VAL A 57 -5.19 14.62 -7.48
N SER A 58 -4.34 15.42 -6.82
CA SER A 58 -3.28 16.21 -7.45
C SER A 58 -2.16 15.35 -8.06
N GLY A 59 -2.06 14.07 -7.68
CA GLY A 59 -0.97 13.16 -8.05
C GLY A 59 0.16 13.08 -7.01
N ASP A 60 0.09 13.89 -5.95
CA ASP A 60 1.03 13.87 -4.82
C ASP A 60 0.81 12.65 -3.91
N TRP A 61 1.87 12.22 -3.22
CA TRP A 61 1.74 11.17 -2.22
C TRP A 61 0.99 11.67 -0.99
N ILE A 62 0.13 10.81 -0.44
CA ILE A 62 -0.57 11.11 0.81
C ILE A 62 0.47 11.15 1.95
N ARG A 63 0.38 12.16 2.81
CA ARG A 63 1.22 12.25 4.00
C ARG A 63 0.70 11.31 5.09
N VAL A 64 1.61 10.72 5.86
CA VAL A 64 1.27 9.72 6.89
C VAL A 64 0.34 10.29 7.97
N ASP A 65 0.42 11.60 8.25
CA ASP A 65 -0.37 12.34 9.24
C ASP A 65 -1.63 13.00 8.66
N ALA A 66 -1.97 12.71 7.40
CA ALA A 66 -3.14 13.28 6.75
C ALA A 66 -4.41 12.58 7.23
N ALA A 67 -5.52 13.33 7.38
CA ALA A 67 -6.82 12.78 7.78
C ALA A 67 -7.31 11.67 6.83
N GLU A 68 -6.83 11.70 5.59
CA GLU A 68 -7.09 10.66 4.61
C GLU A 68 -6.49 9.30 4.95
N VAL A 69 -5.35 9.27 5.66
CA VAL A 69 -4.78 8.02 6.18
C VAL A 69 -5.72 7.41 7.23
N ASP A 70 -6.27 8.25 8.11
CA ASP A 70 -7.27 7.81 9.11
C ASP A 70 -8.51 7.21 8.43
N ALA A 71 -8.99 7.84 7.35
CA ALA A 71 -10.12 7.32 6.58
C ALA A 71 -9.80 5.97 5.90
N LEU A 72 -8.58 5.79 5.40
CA LEU A 72 -8.13 4.51 4.82
C LEU A 72 -7.99 3.42 5.89
N MET A 73 -7.45 3.75 7.07
CA MET A 73 -7.35 2.82 8.20
C MET A 73 -8.74 2.42 8.71
N ALA A 74 -9.69 3.36 8.76
CA ALA A 74 -11.08 3.11 9.13
C ALA A 74 -11.85 2.28 8.07
N GLY A 75 -11.31 2.13 6.86
CA GLY A 75 -11.97 1.40 5.78
C GLY A 75 -13.13 2.18 5.14
N ASP A 76 -13.09 3.51 5.17
CA ASP A 76 -14.14 4.35 4.58
C ASP A 76 -14.20 4.17 3.05
N GLU A 77 -15.27 3.52 2.58
CA GLU A 77 -15.44 3.14 1.16
C GLU A 77 -15.39 4.34 0.21
N ASN A 78 -15.90 5.49 0.62
CA ASN A 78 -15.90 6.72 -0.18
C ASN A 78 -14.48 7.27 -0.36
N SER A 79 -13.69 7.27 0.71
CA SER A 79 -12.30 7.72 0.70
C SER A 79 -11.42 6.76 -0.10
N ILE A 80 -11.62 5.46 0.05
CA ILE A 80 -10.94 4.44 -0.75
C ILE A 80 -11.23 4.64 -2.25
N ALA A 81 -12.50 4.79 -2.63
CA ALA A 81 -12.90 5.00 -4.02
C ALA A 81 -12.34 6.31 -4.62
N SER A 82 -12.30 7.38 -3.83
CA SER A 82 -11.80 8.69 -4.25
C SER A 82 -10.28 8.73 -4.46
N MET A 83 -9.54 8.00 -3.61
CA MET A 83 -8.08 8.16 -3.48
C MET A 83 -7.27 7.00 -4.06
N VAL A 84 -7.72 5.76 -3.83
CA VAL A 84 -6.92 4.54 -4.02
C VAL A 84 -7.19 3.91 -5.39
N CYS A 85 -8.40 4.05 -5.91
CA CYS A 85 -8.87 3.32 -7.10
C CYS A 85 -8.37 3.83 -8.46
N ARG A 86 -7.42 4.77 -8.54
CA ARG A 86 -6.96 5.29 -9.85
C ARG A 86 -5.78 4.53 -10.45
N LEU A 87 -4.93 3.90 -9.63
CA LEU A 87 -3.77 3.14 -10.11
C LEU A 87 -3.56 1.87 -9.28
N LEU A 88 -4.16 0.78 -9.75
CA LEU A 88 -3.82 -0.57 -9.32
C LEU A 88 -2.41 -0.90 -9.86
N LEU A 89 -1.50 -1.29 -8.97
CA LEU A 89 -0.22 -1.87 -9.37
C LEU A 89 -0.48 -3.31 -9.83
N GLN A 90 -0.51 -3.52 -11.14
CA GLN A 90 -0.69 -4.86 -11.69
C GLN A 90 0.60 -5.67 -11.53
N VAL A 91 0.45 -6.90 -11.02
CA VAL A 91 1.47 -7.93 -11.16
C VAL A 91 1.44 -8.38 -12.61
N THR A 92 2.21 -7.72 -13.48
CA THR A 92 2.43 -8.22 -14.84
C THR A 92 3.28 -9.49 -14.77
N HIS A 93 2.68 -10.59 -15.22
CA HIS A 93 3.25 -11.92 -15.29
C HIS A 93 4.15 -12.11 -16.52
#